data_AF-M1K952-F1
#
_entry.id   AF-M1K952-F1
#
_cell.length_a   1.000
_cell.length_b   1.000
_cell.length_c   1.000
_cell.angle_alpha   90.00
_cell.angle_beta   90.00
_cell.angle_gamma   90.00
#
_symmetry.space_group_name_H-M   'P 1'
#
loop_
_entity.id
_entity.type
_entity.pdbx_description
1 polymer ?
#
loop_
_entity_poly.entity_id
_entity_poly.type
_entity_poly.pdbx_seq_one_letter_code
_entity_poly.pdbx_strand_id
1 'polypeptide(L)'
;MGKDHIKELSAKHLICDYERIRKEYLGFKARNIDTLEYVNDSMLAAYEYAFFSNLTKTKLSRKDLPKEISPKIFKAALEEVKKRYVPGKGAEDKGLVCNLYSIVNPPSF
;
A
#
# COMPACT_ATOMS: atom_id res chain seq x y z
N MET A 1 5.42 -18.33 -4.48
CA MET A 1 4.08 -17.71 -4.36
C MET A 1 4.16 -16.68 -3.25
N GLY A 2 3.99 -15.38 -3.56
CA GLY A 2 4.05 -14.30 -2.55
C GLY A 2 2.89 -14.40 -1.55
N LYS A 3 3.09 -13.89 -0.33
CA LYS A 3 2.04 -13.83 0.70
C LYS A 3 0.89 -12.93 0.23
N ASP A 4 -0.35 -13.38 0.42
CA ASP A 4 -1.56 -12.61 0.13
C ASP A 4 -1.97 -11.85 1.40
N HIS A 5 -1.35 -10.68 1.61
CA HIS A 5 -1.53 -9.91 2.84
C HIS A 5 -2.96 -9.39 3.01
N ILE A 6 -3.65 -9.06 1.91
CA ILE A 6 -5.06 -8.67 1.94
C ILE A 6 -5.93 -9.81 2.47
N LYS A 7 -5.71 -11.04 2.04
CA LYS A 7 -6.47 -12.20 2.55
C LYS A 7 -6.22 -12.44 4.04
N GLU A 8 -4.97 -12.38 4.48
CA GLU A 8 -4.60 -12.53 5.90
C GLU A 8 -5.23 -11.43 6.77
N LEU A 9 -5.13 -10.17 6.34
CA LEU A 9 -5.72 -9.03 7.04
C LEU A 9 -7.25 -9.11 7.07
N SER A 10 -7.87 -9.52 5.97
CA SER A 10 -9.33 -9.67 5.90
C SER A 10 -9.82 -10.73 6.88
N ALA A 11 -9.15 -11.88 6.96
CA ALA A 11 -9.48 -12.92 7.93
C ALA A 11 -9.31 -12.42 9.38
N LYS A 12 -8.20 -11.74 9.68
CA LYS A 12 -7.90 -11.21 11.01
C LYS A 12 -8.90 -10.15 11.48
N HIS A 13 -9.39 -9.32 10.56
CA HIS A 13 -10.30 -8.21 10.84
C HIS A 13 -11.76 -8.52 10.50
N LEU A 14 -12.10 -9.78 10.22
CA LEU A 14 -13.46 -10.25 9.91
C LEU A 14 -14.12 -9.50 8.74
N ILE A 15 -13.33 -9.22 7.70
CA ILE A 15 -13.80 -8.59 6.47
C ILE A 15 -14.06 -9.68 5.42
N CYS A 16 -15.30 -9.78 4.96
CA CYS A 16 -15.73 -10.86 4.07
C CYS A 16 -15.28 -10.66 2.61
N ASP A 17 -15.19 -9.42 2.13
CA ASP A 17 -15.00 -9.10 0.70
C ASP A 17 -13.52 -8.93 0.30
N TYR A 18 -12.65 -9.87 0.71
CA TYR A 18 -11.21 -9.76 0.44
C TYR A 18 -10.87 -9.78 -1.06
N GLU A 19 -11.64 -10.50 -1.88
CA GLU A 19 -11.43 -10.56 -3.34
C GLU A 19 -11.68 -9.20 -4.01
N ARG A 20 -12.71 -8.47 -3.56
CA ARG A 20 -13.00 -7.12 -4.04
C ARG A 20 -11.86 -6.18 -3.66
N ILE A 21 -11.40 -6.23 -2.42
CA ILE A 21 -10.28 -5.40 -1.93
C ILE A 21 -9.02 -5.67 -2.73
N ARG A 22 -8.72 -6.95 -3.00
CA ARG A 22 -7.59 -7.37 -3.82
C ARG A 22 -7.69 -6.85 -5.25
N LYS A 23 -8.86 -6.94 -5.88
CA LYS A 23 -9.09 -6.42 -7.24
C LYS A 23 -8.86 -4.92 -7.32
N GLU A 24 -9.40 -4.17 -6.35
CA GLU A 24 -9.20 -2.72 -6.25
C GLU A 24 -7.72 -2.36 -6.02
N TYR A 25 -7.03 -3.11 -5.15
CA TYR A 25 -5.60 -2.93 -4.91
C TYR A 25 -4.76 -3.20 -6.16
N LEU A 26 -5.01 -4.30 -6.88
CA LEU A 26 -4.29 -4.61 -8.12
C LEU A 26 -4.49 -3.50 -9.17
N GLY A 27 -5.72 -2.98 -9.30
CA GLY A 27 -5.98 -1.83 -10.14
C GLY A 27 -5.24 -0.58 -9.68
N PHE A 28 -5.18 -0.31 -8.38
CA PHE A 28 -4.39 0.80 -7.83
C PHE A 28 -2.89 0.63 -8.09
N LYS A 29 -2.34 -0.56 -7.83
CA LYS A 29 -0.92 -0.93 -8.00
C LYS A 29 -0.47 -0.73 -9.45
N ALA A 30 -1.19 -1.32 -10.40
CA ALA A 30 -0.88 -1.19 -11.82
C ALA A 30 -0.84 0.27 -12.29
N ARG A 31 -1.70 1.13 -11.72
CA ARG A 31 -1.80 2.55 -12.12
C ARG A 31 -0.81 3.47 -11.42
N ASN A 32 -0.48 3.19 -10.15
CA ASN A 32 0.20 4.16 -9.29
C ASN A 32 1.56 3.70 -8.75
N ILE A 33 1.82 2.40 -8.77
CA ILE A 33 2.99 1.79 -8.14
C ILE A 33 3.89 1.15 -9.20
N ASP A 34 3.30 0.39 -10.14
CA ASP A 34 4.07 -0.31 -11.18
C ASP A 34 4.73 0.64 -12.18
N THR A 35 4.30 1.91 -12.21
CA THR A 35 4.92 2.99 -12.99
C THR A 35 6.04 3.71 -12.25
N LEU A 36 6.28 3.41 -10.97
CA LEU A 36 7.30 4.05 -10.16
C LEU A 36 8.64 3.32 -10.31
N GLU A 37 9.72 4.07 -10.41
CA GLU A 37 11.07 3.53 -10.33
C GLU A 37 11.49 3.27 -8.86
N TYR A 38 12.41 2.32 -8.66
CA TYR A 38 13.02 1.99 -7.36
C TYR A 38 12.06 1.48 -6.27
N VAL A 39 11.08 0.68 -6.64
CA VAL A 39 10.17 0.01 -5.69
C VAL A 39 10.71 -1.37 -5.32
N ASN A 40 10.75 -1.66 -4.01
CA ASN A 40 11.11 -2.99 -3.49
C ASN A 40 9.93 -3.67 -2.77
N ASP A 41 10.11 -4.93 -2.38
CA ASP A 41 9.05 -5.75 -1.77
C ASP A 41 8.49 -5.17 -0.47
N SER A 42 9.33 -4.53 0.36
CA SER A 42 8.86 -3.93 1.62
C SER A 42 8.03 -2.67 1.39
N MET A 43 8.32 -1.90 0.34
CA MET A 43 7.48 -0.78 -0.12
C MET A 43 6.16 -1.27 -0.71
N LEU A 44 6.18 -2.34 -1.51
CA LEU A 44 4.97 -2.96 -2.05
C LEU A 44 4.04 -3.42 -0.93
N ALA A 45 4.59 -4.11 0.08
CA ALA A 45 3.86 -4.47 1.27
C ALA A 45 3.31 -3.22 1.97
N ALA A 46 4.10 -2.17 2.16
CA ALA A 46 3.62 -0.94 2.81
C ALA A 46 2.41 -0.33 2.10
N TYR A 47 2.42 -0.28 0.77
CA TYR A 47 1.26 0.15 -0.02
C TYR A 47 0.06 -0.80 0.11
N GLU A 48 0.26 -2.11 0.16
CA GLU A 48 -0.82 -3.08 0.32
C GLU A 48 -1.54 -2.92 1.68
N TYR A 49 -0.78 -2.85 2.77
CA TYR A 49 -1.32 -2.63 4.12
C TYR A 49 -2.01 -1.25 4.23
N ALA A 50 -1.40 -0.21 3.65
CA ALA A 50 -1.97 1.14 3.62
C ALA A 50 -3.28 1.19 2.81
N PHE A 51 -3.32 0.51 1.66
CA PHE A 51 -4.50 0.40 0.82
C PHE A 51 -5.64 -0.28 1.56
N PHE A 52 -5.36 -1.44 2.18
CA PHE A 52 -6.32 -2.15 3.00
C PHE A 52 -6.90 -1.22 4.08
N SER A 53 -6.04 -0.61 4.90
CA SER A 53 -6.46 0.29 5.98
C SER A 53 -7.30 1.47 5.48
N ASN A 54 -6.95 2.06 4.34
CA ASN A 54 -7.71 3.17 3.76
C ASN A 54 -9.08 2.74 3.22
N LEU A 55 -9.15 1.59 2.53
CA LEU A 55 -10.37 1.12 1.90
C LEU A 55 -11.37 0.61 2.93
N THR A 56 -10.91 -0.17 3.91
CA THR A 56 -11.76 -0.81 4.92
C THR A 56 -11.99 0.07 6.15
N LYS A 57 -11.27 1.21 6.25
CA LYS A 57 -11.20 2.08 7.43
C LYS A 57 -10.70 1.36 8.70
N THR A 58 -10.09 0.19 8.54
CA THR A 58 -9.50 -0.56 9.64
C THR A 58 -8.24 0.15 10.14
N LYS A 59 -8.17 0.40 11.45
CA LYS A 59 -6.96 0.92 12.10
C LYS A 59 -5.97 -0.21 12.33
N LEU A 60 -4.86 -0.19 11.60
CA LEU A 60 -3.77 -1.16 11.80
C LEU A 60 -2.83 -0.70 12.90
N SER A 61 -2.45 -1.62 13.77
CA SER A 61 -1.46 -1.44 14.84
C SER A 61 -0.09 -1.96 14.39
N ARG A 62 0.97 -1.66 15.17
CA ARG A 62 2.33 -2.15 14.86
C ARG A 62 2.41 -3.68 14.76
N LYS A 63 1.54 -4.40 15.49
CA LYS A 63 1.47 -5.87 15.49
C LYS A 63 0.86 -6.44 14.20
N ASP A 64 0.15 -5.62 13.44
CA ASP A 64 -0.42 -6.01 12.15
C ASP A 64 0.59 -5.84 11.02
N LEU A 65 1.60 -4.98 11.22
CA LEU A 65 2.60 -4.66 10.21
C LEU A 65 3.81 -5.59 10.27
N PRO A 66 4.36 -6.02 9.12
CA PRO A 66 5.67 -6.67 9.04
C PRO A 66 6.76 -5.85 9.74
N LYS A 67 7.76 -6.53 10.32
CA LYS A 67 8.85 -5.89 11.07
C LYS A 67 9.59 -4.85 10.22
N GLU A 68 9.74 -5.12 8.94
CA GLU A 68 10.41 -4.26 7.94
C GLU A 68 9.66 -2.95 7.67
N ILE A 69 8.35 -2.91 7.89
CA ILE A 69 7.54 -1.70 7.66
C ILE A 69 7.55 -0.86 8.92
N SER A 70 8.34 0.20 8.95
CA SER A 70 8.32 1.15 10.07
C SER A 70 7.01 1.97 10.09
N PRO A 71 6.60 2.52 11.25
CA PRO A 71 5.43 3.41 11.32
C PRO A 71 5.52 4.62 10.37
N LYS A 72 6.73 5.11 10.10
CA LYS A 72 6.98 6.22 9.18
C LYS A 72 6.69 5.82 7.74
N ILE A 73 7.19 4.65 7.31
CA ILE A 73 6.94 4.09 5.96
C ILE A 73 5.45 3.85 5.77
N PHE A 74 4.79 3.21 6.74
CA PHE A 74 3.34 2.96 6.68
C PHE A 74 2.54 4.26 6.57
N LYS A 75 2.86 5.28 7.39
CA LYS A 75 2.18 6.57 7.35
C LYS A 75 2.34 7.25 5.98
N ALA A 76 3.54 7.24 5.41
CA ALA A 76 3.78 7.82 4.09
C ALA A 76 2.98 7.10 3.00
N ALA A 77 3.01 5.76 2.99
CA ALA A 77 2.21 4.96 2.07
C ALA A 77 0.71 5.25 2.20
N LEU A 78 0.21 5.38 3.43
CA LEU A 78 -1.19 5.71 3.72
C LEU A 78 -1.60 7.08 3.19
N GLU A 79 -0.76 8.11 3.35
CA GLU A 79 -1.04 9.44 2.82
C GLU A 79 -1.03 9.46 1.29
N GLU A 80 -0.10 8.73 0.65
CA GLU A 80 -0.09 8.58 -0.81
C GLU A 80 -1.34 7.85 -1.33
N VAL A 81 -1.73 6.75 -0.68
CA VAL A 81 -2.96 6.03 -1.01
C VAL A 81 -4.16 6.96 -0.89
N LYS A 82 -4.32 7.70 0.22
CA LYS A 82 -5.44 8.64 0.38
C LYS A 82 -5.48 9.70 -0.70
N LYS A 83 -4.32 10.17 -1.16
CA LYS A 83 -4.22 11.21 -2.20
C LYS A 83 -4.54 10.67 -3.59
N ARG A 84 -4.08 9.46 -3.91
CA ARG A 84 -4.12 8.90 -5.27
C ARG A 84 -5.29 7.94 -5.51
N TYR A 85 -5.83 7.32 -4.46
CA TYR A 85 -6.96 6.41 -4.58
C TYR A 85 -8.28 7.16 -4.43
N VAL A 86 -9.05 7.23 -5.52
CA VAL A 86 -10.44 7.67 -5.53
C VAL A 86 -11.31 6.50 -5.99
N PRO A 87 -12.28 6.03 -5.18
CA PRO A 87 -13.17 4.96 -5.59
C PRO A 87 -13.89 5.31 -6.90
N GLY A 88 -13.83 4.42 -7.90
CA GLY A 88 -14.58 4.58 -9.15
C GLY A 88 -14.09 5.64 -10.14
N LYS A 89 -12.92 6.28 -9.93
CA LYS A 89 -12.31 7.16 -10.94
C LYS A 89 -11.11 6.50 -11.66
N GLY A 90 -11.02 6.73 -12.96
CA GLY A 90 -9.84 6.46 -13.79
C GLY A 90 -8.77 7.55 -13.62
N ALA A 91 -7.49 7.21 -13.82
CA ALA A 91 -6.36 8.09 -13.54
C ALA A 91 -5.82 8.79 -14.80
N GLU A 92 -5.30 10.01 -14.61
CA GLU A 92 -4.45 10.73 -15.56
C GLU A 92 -2.98 10.36 -15.34
N ASP A 93 -2.28 10.02 -16.42
CA ASP A 93 -0.89 9.56 -16.45
C ASP A 93 0.11 10.68 -16.15
N LYS A 94 0.95 10.50 -15.13
CA LYS A 94 2.22 11.24 -14.96
C LYS A 94 3.24 10.30 -14.33
N GLY A 95 4.33 10.02 -15.04
CA GLY A 95 5.48 9.30 -14.50
C GLY A 95 6.02 10.02 -13.26
N LEU A 96 6.11 9.31 -12.14
CA LEU A 96 6.46 9.86 -10.83
C LEU A 96 7.45 8.93 -10.13
N VAL A 97 8.38 9.50 -9.37
CA VAL A 97 9.30 8.76 -8.50
C VAL A 97 8.54 8.32 -7.24
N CYS A 98 8.84 7.13 -6.70
CA CYS A 98 8.22 6.63 -5.47
C CYS A 98 8.68 7.45 -4.24
N ASN A 99 7.76 8.10 -3.53
CA ASN A 99 8.15 8.90 -2.35
C ASN A 99 8.62 8.02 -1.17
N LEU A 100 8.25 6.74 -1.12
CA LEU A 100 8.78 5.81 -0.12
C LEU A 100 10.28 5.57 -0.29
N TYR A 101 10.80 5.67 -1.52
CA TYR A 101 12.23 5.50 -1.80
C TYR A 101 13.10 6.49 -1.00
N SER A 102 12.73 7.77 -0.98
CA SER A 102 13.43 8.80 -0.21
C SER A 102 13.38 8.58 1.32
N ILE A 103 12.45 7.77 1.81
CA ILE A 103 12.30 7.47 3.24
C ILE A 103 13.11 6.23 3.62
N VAL A 104 13.12 5.21 2.75
CA VAL A 104 13.82 3.94 2.99
C VAL A 104 15.31 4.06 2.73
N ASN A 105 15.70 4.90 1.76
CA ASN A 105 17.09 5.18 1.41
C ASN A 105 17.41 6.67 1.67
N PRO A 106 17.48 7.11 2.94
CA PRO A 106 17.93 8.45 3.23
C PRO A 106 19.38 8.62 2.75
N PRO A 107 19.74 9.75 2.13
CA PRO A 107 21.13 10.00 1.76
C PRO A 107 21.99 9.94 3.03
N SER A 108 22.99 9.07 3.01
CA SER A 108 23.98 8.98 4.08
C SER A 108 24.86 10.23 3.98
N PHE A 109 24.64 11.20 4.86
CA PHE A 109 25.51 12.34 5.09
C PHE A 109 26.35 12.10 6.34
#